data_AF-A0AAV7MKL1-F1
#
_entry.id   AF-A0AAV7MKL1-F1
#
_cell.length_a   1.000
_cell.length_b   1.000
_cell.length_c   1.000
_cell.angle_alpha   90.00
_cell.angle_beta   90.00
_cell.angle_gamma   90.00
#
_symmetry.space_group_name_H-M   'P 1'
#
loop_
_entity.id
_entity.type
_entity.pdbx_description
1 polymer ?
#
loop_
_entity_poly.entity_id
_entity_poly.type
_entity_poly.pdbx_seq_one_letter_code
_entity_poly.pdbx_strand_id
1 'polypeptide(L)'
;MDPIFNDRHRFPSFYRTVPNEIYEARAITRLLAHFGWTWVGILISDDDSGRRAGEELEREITSSGGCVAFIQRLRKPPHSTETEIVRIGKEIDKSSATVVIVHCPRSYMREFLLKYLSERPVKVWIASATSSYLNEFMYLPNTVRVLNGTIVFHVPRGEIPGLKEFLYSVKPVNFSDLGPFLTIWMLAFQCSPALSNGSFLFEEFFPHCGEDTTMARISVKEYDVDNFFFTYGVYKAVYAVAHALHNMISSNMYTGLSLDSESLRKNFPPWQVDRHVLFLFKRTRR
;
A
#
# COMPACT_ATOMS: atom_id res chain seq x y z
N MET A 1 -5.80 5.87 0.86
CA MET A 1 -6.72 5.44 1.93
C MET A 1 -7.82 6.50 2.09
N ASP A 2 -8.36 6.93 0.94
CA ASP A 2 -8.93 8.26 0.77
C ASP A 2 -10.18 8.48 1.64
N PRO A 3 -10.31 9.64 2.31
CA PRO A 3 -11.44 9.95 3.17
C PRO A 3 -12.79 9.96 2.43
N ILE A 4 -12.80 10.15 1.11
CA ILE A 4 -14.04 10.17 0.31
C ILE A 4 -14.85 8.87 0.44
N PHE A 5 -14.16 7.74 0.63
CA PHE A 5 -14.80 6.42 0.76
C PHE A 5 -15.45 6.19 2.13
N ASN A 6 -15.41 7.16 3.04
CA ASN A 6 -16.18 7.12 4.28
C ASN A 6 -17.65 7.54 4.08
N ASP A 7 -17.96 8.23 2.99
CA ASP A 7 -19.31 8.66 2.68
C ASP A 7 -20.18 7.45 2.29
N ARG A 8 -21.02 7.01 3.23
CA ARG A 8 -21.93 5.87 3.04
C ARG A 8 -23.12 6.20 2.14
N HIS A 9 -23.41 7.47 1.87
CA HIS A 9 -24.42 7.85 0.89
C HIS A 9 -23.89 7.70 -0.53
N ARG A 10 -22.63 8.11 -0.77
CA ARG A 10 -21.96 7.96 -2.07
C ARG A 10 -21.42 6.56 -2.32
N PHE A 11 -20.94 5.87 -1.28
CA PHE A 11 -20.33 4.54 -1.35
C PHE A 11 -20.97 3.57 -0.34
N PRO A 12 -22.26 3.21 -0.52
CA PRO A 12 -23.00 2.40 0.44
C PRO A 12 -22.36 1.03 0.69
N SER A 13 -21.93 0.36 -0.38
CA SER A 13 -21.36 -1.00 -0.34
C SER A 13 -19.83 -1.03 -0.32
N PHE A 14 -19.16 0.08 0.03
CA PHE A 14 -17.70 0.12 0.15
C PHE A 14 -17.24 -0.24 1.57
N TYR A 15 -16.27 -1.16 1.66
CA TYR A 15 -15.64 -1.54 2.92
C TYR A 15 -14.14 -1.68 2.71
N ARG A 16 -13.39 -1.49 3.79
CA ARG A 16 -11.92 -1.60 3.76
C ARG A 16 -11.40 -2.22 5.04
N THR A 17 -10.31 -2.95 4.90
CA THR A 17 -9.57 -3.62 5.99
C THR A 17 -8.33 -2.85 6.43
N VAL A 18 -8.16 -1.64 5.88
CA VAL A 18 -7.11 -0.67 6.21
C VAL A 18 -7.71 0.55 6.92
N PRO A 19 -6.97 1.19 7.84
CA PRO A 19 -7.42 2.35 8.59
C PRO A 19 -7.71 3.57 7.69
N ASN A 20 -8.38 4.57 8.29
CA ASN A 20 -8.76 5.82 7.64
C ASN A 20 -7.66 6.88 7.80
N GLU A 21 -7.44 7.70 6.75
CA GLU A 21 -6.48 8.82 6.76
C GLU A 21 -6.72 9.83 7.89
N ILE A 22 -7.98 10.02 8.32
CA ILE A 22 -8.30 10.87 9.48
C ILE A 22 -7.65 10.36 10.77
N TYR A 23 -7.65 9.04 11.01
CA TYR A 23 -7.01 8.48 12.21
C TYR A 23 -5.49 8.52 12.11
N GLU A 24 -4.95 8.40 10.90
CA GLU A 24 -3.53 8.56 10.65
C GLU A 24 -3.07 10.01 10.89
N ALA A 25 -3.79 11.01 10.37
CA ALA A 25 -3.49 12.42 10.60
C ALA A 25 -3.49 12.75 12.10
N ARG A 26 -4.48 12.27 12.86
CA ARG A 26 -4.52 12.41 14.32
C ARG A 26 -3.34 11.73 15.02
N ALA A 27 -2.93 10.55 14.55
CA ALA A 27 -1.81 9.84 15.12
C ALA A 27 -0.48 10.57 14.83
N ILE A 28 -0.31 11.11 13.63
CA ILE A 28 0.82 11.98 13.26
C ILE A 28 0.83 13.21 14.17
N THR A 29 -0.30 13.90 14.36
CA THR A 29 -0.34 15.09 15.21
C THR A 29 -0.01 14.79 16.68
N ARG A 30 -0.46 13.64 17.21
CA ARG A 30 -0.06 13.20 18.55
C ARG A 30 1.44 12.91 18.65
N LEU A 31 2.03 12.32 17.60
CA LEU A 31 3.47 12.12 17.50
C LEU A 31 4.22 13.45 17.50
N LEU A 32 3.77 14.44 16.72
CA LEU A 32 4.35 15.78 16.70
C LEU A 32 4.32 16.42 18.09
N ALA A 33 3.16 16.37 18.76
CA ALA A 33 3.00 16.91 20.10
C ALA A 33 3.91 16.22 21.12
N HIS A 34 4.07 14.90 21.04
CA HIS A 34 4.96 14.14 21.92
C HIS A 34 6.42 14.63 21.86
N PHE A 35 6.90 14.96 20.67
CA PHE A 35 8.26 15.48 20.46
C PHE A 35 8.38 17.00 20.52
N GLY A 36 7.28 17.73 20.76
CA GLY A 36 7.26 19.19 20.75
C GLY A 36 7.51 19.80 19.37
N TRP A 37 7.28 19.06 18.28
CA TRP A 37 7.43 19.57 16.91
C TRP A 37 6.21 20.39 16.50
N THR A 38 6.35 21.71 16.55
CA THR A 38 5.25 22.65 16.24
C THR A 38 5.38 23.31 14.87
N TRP A 39 6.51 23.17 14.17
CA TRP A 39 6.75 23.80 12.87
C TRP A 39 7.18 22.74 11.84
N VAL A 40 6.26 22.35 10.96
CA VAL A 40 6.43 21.18 10.08
C VAL A 40 6.15 21.50 8.62
N GLY A 41 6.82 20.81 7.71
CA GLY A 41 6.52 20.83 6.28
C GLY A 41 5.68 19.62 5.85
N ILE A 42 4.95 19.74 4.76
CA ILE A 42 4.18 18.64 4.17
C ILE A 42 4.55 18.48 2.69
N LEU A 43 4.80 17.23 2.27
CA LEU A 43 5.05 16.83 0.88
C LEU A 43 3.98 15.82 0.46
N ILE A 44 3.15 16.18 -0.52
CA ILE A 44 2.01 15.37 -0.99
C ILE A 44 2.07 15.10 -2.49
N SER A 45 1.31 14.11 -2.98
CA SER A 45 1.05 13.96 -4.41
C SER A 45 0.12 15.07 -4.92
N ASP A 46 0.36 15.55 -6.14
CA ASP A 46 -0.46 16.53 -6.84
C ASP A 46 -1.66 15.86 -7.55
N ASP A 47 -2.39 15.05 -6.79
CA ASP A 47 -3.65 14.43 -7.19
C ASP A 47 -4.72 14.67 -6.11
N ASP A 48 -5.96 14.34 -6.44
CA ASP A 48 -7.10 14.62 -5.57
C ASP A 48 -6.99 13.92 -4.21
N SER A 49 -6.41 12.71 -4.17
CA SER A 49 -6.17 11.98 -2.92
C SER A 49 -5.12 12.67 -2.06
N GLY A 50 -3.97 13.05 -2.65
CA GLY A 50 -2.90 13.73 -1.95
C GLY A 50 -3.32 15.10 -1.42
N ARG A 51 -4.10 15.86 -2.21
CA ARG A 51 -4.64 17.16 -1.79
C ARG A 51 -5.58 17.04 -0.60
N ARG A 52 -6.54 16.09 -0.62
CA ARG A 52 -7.43 15.82 0.52
C ARG A 52 -6.65 15.41 1.77
N ALA A 53 -5.66 14.52 1.62
CA ALA A 53 -4.81 14.12 2.74
C ALA A 53 -4.00 15.29 3.31
N GLY A 54 -3.47 16.17 2.45
CA GLY A 54 -2.76 17.37 2.84
C GLY A 54 -3.64 18.37 3.62
N GLU A 55 -4.86 18.62 3.14
CA GLU A 55 -5.85 19.46 3.83
C GLU A 55 -6.23 18.88 5.20
N GLU A 56 -6.41 17.56 5.29
CA GLU A 56 -6.69 16.87 6.55
C GLU A 56 -5.54 17.01 7.55
N LEU A 57 -4.31 16.79 7.10
CA LEU A 57 -3.10 16.94 7.92
C LEU A 57 -2.94 18.38 8.41
N GLU A 58 -3.06 19.36 7.51
CA GLU A 58 -2.96 20.78 7.86
C GLU A 58 -4.01 21.16 8.91
N ARG A 59 -5.25 20.70 8.75
CA ARG A 59 -6.33 20.96 9.72
C ARG A 59 -6.04 20.33 11.09
N GLU A 60 -5.67 19.06 11.14
CA GLU A 60 -5.39 18.35 12.40
C GLU A 60 -4.16 18.92 13.12
N ILE A 61 -3.10 19.30 12.38
CA ILE A 61 -1.89 19.94 12.93
C ILE A 61 -2.23 21.32 13.52
N THR A 62 -2.94 22.16 12.76
CA THR A 62 -3.27 23.53 13.16
C THR A 62 -4.22 23.55 14.35
N SER A 63 -5.24 22.67 14.35
CA SER A 63 -6.17 22.53 15.47
C SER A 63 -5.52 22.01 16.76
N SER A 64 -4.35 21.38 16.66
CA SER A 64 -3.56 20.93 17.81
C SER A 64 -2.46 21.91 18.22
N GLY A 65 -2.46 23.13 17.68
CA GLY A 65 -1.52 24.20 18.03
C GLY A 65 -0.17 24.15 17.30
N GLY A 66 -0.01 23.28 16.30
CA GLY A 66 1.12 23.29 15.37
C GLY A 66 0.89 24.25 14.20
N CYS A 67 1.93 24.43 13.39
CA CYS A 67 1.91 25.27 12.21
C CYS A 67 2.55 24.53 11.02
N VAL A 68 1.98 24.75 9.84
CA VAL A 68 2.50 24.20 8.58
C VAL A 68 3.35 25.26 7.87
N ALA A 69 4.64 25.01 7.79
CA ALA A 69 5.63 25.91 7.18
C ALA A 69 5.50 26.00 5.66
N PHE A 70 5.18 24.87 5.03
CA PHE A 70 4.97 24.74 3.60
C PHE A 70 4.18 23.48 3.28
N ILE A 71 3.50 23.51 2.14
CA ILE A 71 2.93 22.32 1.49
C ILE A 71 3.48 22.26 0.07
N GLN A 72 4.33 21.28 -0.21
CA GLN A 72 4.85 21.01 -1.55
C GLN A 72 4.09 19.85 -2.18
N ARG A 73 3.86 19.94 -3.50
CA ARG A 73 3.09 18.95 -4.26
C ARG A 73 3.97 18.36 -5.34
N LEU A 74 4.01 17.03 -5.42
CA LEU A 74 4.74 16.30 -6.45
C LEU A 74 3.79 15.81 -7.52
N ARG A 75 4.05 16.16 -8.78
CA ARG A 75 3.35 15.58 -9.92
C ARG A 75 3.81 14.16 -10.19
N LYS A 76 2.96 13.39 -10.87
CA LYS A 76 3.28 12.03 -11.27
C LYS A 76 4.20 12.06 -12.50
N PRO A 77 5.26 11.24 -12.57
CA PRO A 77 5.98 11.01 -13.82
C PRO A 77 5.02 10.52 -14.93
N PRO A 78 5.19 10.96 -16.19
CA PRO A 78 6.25 11.83 -16.70
C PRO A 78 5.96 13.34 -16.57
N HIS A 79 4.85 13.75 -15.93
CA HIS A 79 4.46 15.15 -15.81
C HIS A 79 5.30 15.96 -14.81
N SER A 80 6.01 15.29 -13.90
CA SER A 80 7.00 15.91 -13.04
C SER A 80 8.27 16.23 -13.83
N THR A 81 8.63 17.50 -13.94
CA THR A 81 9.90 17.91 -14.56
C THR A 81 11.04 17.89 -13.54
N GLU A 82 12.27 17.70 -14.01
CA GLU A 82 13.46 17.78 -13.15
C GLU A 82 13.57 19.16 -12.48
N THR A 83 13.25 20.23 -13.21
CA THR A 83 13.24 21.61 -12.68
C THR A 83 12.26 21.79 -11.53
N GLU A 84 11.08 21.15 -11.60
CA GLU A 84 10.08 21.16 -10.53
C GLU A 84 10.58 20.43 -9.29
N ILE A 85 11.14 19.24 -9.46
CA ILE A 85 11.69 18.43 -8.36
C ILE A 85 12.82 19.19 -7.65
N VAL A 86 13.75 19.78 -8.40
CA VAL A 86 14.85 20.58 -7.84
C VAL A 86 14.33 21.80 -7.10
N ARG A 87 13.31 22.48 -7.64
CA ARG A 87 12.68 23.63 -6.97
C ARG A 87 12.03 23.23 -5.65
N ILE A 88 11.21 22.17 -5.64
CA ILE A 88 10.59 21.64 -4.42
C ILE A 88 11.66 21.30 -3.40
N GLY A 89 12.75 20.66 -3.84
CA GLY A 89 13.83 20.31 -2.96
C GLY A 89 14.48 21.52 -2.29
N LYS A 90 14.69 22.61 -3.04
CA LYS A 90 15.24 23.87 -2.51
C LYS A 90 14.30 24.55 -1.51
N GLU A 91 12.99 24.50 -1.75
CA GLU A 91 12.00 25.06 -0.81
C GLU A 91 11.99 24.29 0.53
N ILE A 92 12.12 22.96 0.48
CA ILE A 92 12.23 22.13 1.70
C ILE A 92 13.51 22.49 2.48
N ASP A 93 14.63 22.64 1.78
CA ASP A 93 15.92 22.97 2.40
C ASP A 93 15.95 24.37 3.03
N LYS A 94 15.34 25.34 2.34
CA LYS A 94 15.27 26.74 2.79
C LYS A 94 14.41 26.91 4.04
N SER A 95 13.44 26.01 4.26
CA SER A 95 12.57 26.08 5.43
C SER A 95 13.32 25.73 6.72
N SER A 96 13.02 26.47 7.79
CA SER A 96 13.48 26.18 9.15
C SER A 96 12.79 24.94 9.76
N ALA A 97 11.73 24.42 9.15
CA ALA A 97 11.07 23.20 9.61
C ALA A 97 12.05 22.03 9.58
N THR A 98 12.24 21.37 10.73
CA THR A 98 13.10 20.18 10.86
C THR A 98 12.36 18.91 10.47
N VAL A 99 11.03 18.91 10.57
CA VAL A 99 10.16 17.76 10.28
C VAL A 99 9.42 17.95 8.97
N VAL A 100 9.42 16.93 8.12
CA VAL A 100 8.68 16.90 6.86
C VAL A 100 7.81 15.65 6.81
N ILE A 101 6.49 15.85 6.70
CA ILE A 101 5.51 14.78 6.58
C ILE A 101 5.33 14.45 5.10
N VAL A 102 5.37 13.16 4.74
CA VAL A 102 5.26 12.67 3.35
C VAL A 102 3.99 11.85 3.18
N HIS A 103 3.14 12.27 2.23
CA HIS A 103 1.96 11.56 1.77
C HIS A 103 1.93 11.50 0.24
N CYS A 104 2.79 10.65 -0.31
CA CYS A 104 2.90 10.37 -1.74
C CYS A 104 2.77 8.85 -1.98
N PRO A 105 2.16 8.43 -3.11
CA PRO A 105 2.26 7.05 -3.59
C PRO A 105 3.62 6.72 -4.22
N ARG A 106 3.97 5.42 -4.29
CA ARG A 106 5.29 4.91 -4.74
C ARG A 106 5.73 5.50 -6.08
N SER A 107 4.79 5.62 -7.02
CA SER A 107 5.05 6.14 -8.36
C SER A 107 5.54 7.59 -8.41
N TYR A 108 5.35 8.38 -7.35
CA TYR A 108 5.73 9.79 -7.30
C TYR A 108 7.14 10.01 -6.72
N MET A 109 7.58 9.13 -5.80
CA MET A 109 8.75 9.40 -4.97
C MET A 109 10.08 8.95 -5.58
N ARG A 110 10.09 7.96 -6.50
CA ARG A 110 11.35 7.42 -7.04
C ARG A 110 12.22 8.50 -7.68
N GLU A 111 11.66 9.25 -8.62
CA GLU A 111 12.38 10.34 -9.31
C GLU A 111 12.71 11.50 -8.37
N PHE A 112 11.78 11.84 -7.46
CA PHE A 112 12.03 12.86 -6.44
C PHE A 112 13.25 12.50 -5.61
N LEU A 113 13.31 11.29 -5.06
CA LEU A 113 14.45 10.82 -4.28
C LEU A 113 15.71 10.84 -5.13
N LEU A 114 15.76 10.21 -6.30
CA LEU A 114 16.98 10.19 -7.13
C LEU A 114 17.60 11.58 -7.38
N LYS A 115 16.77 12.62 -7.50
CA LYS A 115 17.22 14.02 -7.75
C LYS A 115 17.40 14.85 -6.47
N TYR A 116 16.75 14.49 -5.38
CA TYR A 116 16.84 15.21 -4.10
C TYR A 116 18.12 14.86 -3.31
N LEU A 117 18.91 13.86 -3.70
CA LEU A 117 19.97 13.26 -2.86
C LEU A 117 21.32 14.01 -2.78
N SER A 118 21.45 15.19 -3.36
CA SER A 118 22.68 15.99 -3.32
C SER A 118 22.76 16.83 -2.04
N GLU A 119 23.88 16.82 -1.30
CA GLU A 119 24.17 17.57 -0.05
C GLU A 119 23.09 18.56 0.44
N ARG A 120 22.18 18.07 1.30
CA ARG A 120 21.08 18.86 1.89
C ARG A 120 21.15 18.89 3.42
N PRO A 121 20.51 19.87 4.07
CA PRO A 121 20.29 19.86 5.51
C PRO A 121 19.58 18.58 5.96
N VAL A 122 19.92 18.12 7.17
CA VAL A 122 19.26 16.97 7.79
C VAL A 122 17.82 17.35 8.16
N LYS A 123 16.86 16.52 7.75
CA LYS A 123 15.44 16.62 8.10
C LYS A 123 14.98 15.31 8.74
N VAL A 124 13.97 15.38 9.61
CA VAL A 124 13.25 14.22 10.12
C VAL A 124 12.04 13.99 9.23
N TRP A 125 11.98 12.83 8.59
CA TRP A 125 10.86 12.47 7.73
C TRP A 125 9.82 11.68 8.50
N ILE A 126 8.55 12.04 8.35
CA ILE A 126 7.41 11.27 8.84
C ILE A 126 6.64 10.77 7.62
N ALA A 127 6.67 9.48 7.36
CA ALA A 127 5.98 8.87 6.23
C ALA A 127 4.61 8.35 6.66
N SER A 128 3.56 8.74 5.93
CA SER A 128 2.25 8.11 6.05
C SER A 128 2.27 6.65 5.56
N ALA A 129 1.22 5.89 5.85
CA ALA A 129 1.01 4.54 5.37
C ALA A 129 0.92 4.47 3.84
N THR A 130 0.48 5.53 3.18
CA THR A 130 0.57 5.63 1.71
C THR A 130 2.04 5.64 1.25
N SER A 131 2.93 6.26 2.03
CA SER A 131 4.37 6.38 1.78
C SER A 131 5.22 5.33 2.50
N SER A 132 4.62 4.23 2.97
CA SER A 132 5.32 3.24 3.78
C SER A 132 6.42 2.48 3.03
N TYR A 133 6.38 2.52 1.69
CA TYR A 133 7.39 1.96 0.78
C TYR A 133 8.72 2.73 0.80
N LEU A 134 8.84 3.87 1.51
CA LEU A 134 10.09 4.63 1.56
C LEU A 134 11.28 3.80 2.07
N ASN A 135 11.00 2.78 2.88
CA ASN A 135 11.99 1.79 3.31
C ASN A 135 12.64 1.04 2.13
N GLU A 136 11.91 0.76 1.05
CA GLU A 136 12.43 0.10 -0.16
C GLU A 136 13.50 0.95 -0.85
N PHE A 137 13.42 2.27 -0.73
CA PHE A 137 14.37 3.19 -1.35
C PHE A 137 15.65 3.38 -0.54
N MET A 138 15.76 2.85 0.69
CA MET A 138 16.98 2.94 1.50
C MET A 138 18.20 2.25 0.84
N TYR A 139 17.99 1.39 -0.16
CA TYR A 139 19.07 0.73 -0.88
C TYR A 139 19.61 1.54 -2.07
N LEU A 140 18.93 2.62 -2.46
CA LEU A 140 19.46 3.50 -3.50
C LEU A 140 20.69 4.26 -2.97
N PRO A 141 21.70 4.56 -3.83
CA PRO A 141 22.84 5.34 -3.42
C PRO A 141 22.41 6.68 -2.80
N ASN A 142 23.07 7.08 -1.70
CA ASN A 142 22.86 8.33 -0.98
C ASN A 142 21.49 8.50 -0.26
N THR A 143 20.49 7.63 -0.45
CA THR A 143 19.18 7.75 0.25
C THR A 143 19.27 7.54 1.74
N VAL A 144 20.16 6.65 2.20
CA VAL A 144 20.39 6.42 3.64
C VAL A 144 20.71 7.74 4.33
N ARG A 145 21.53 8.61 3.74
CA ARG A 145 21.88 9.89 4.37
C ARG A 145 20.67 10.82 4.55
N VAL A 146 19.73 10.80 3.61
CA VAL A 146 18.55 11.68 3.62
C VAL A 146 17.41 11.09 4.46
N LEU A 147 17.20 9.78 4.38
CA LEU A 147 16.07 9.09 5.01
C LEU A 147 16.43 8.43 6.35
N ASN A 148 17.68 8.53 6.83
CA ASN A 148 18.04 8.02 8.14
C ASN A 148 17.17 8.66 9.24
N GLY A 149 16.67 7.84 10.16
CA GLY A 149 15.78 8.30 11.23
C GLY A 149 14.33 8.60 10.79
N THR A 150 13.92 8.19 9.58
CA THR A 150 12.52 8.32 9.14
C THR A 150 11.59 7.52 10.05
N ILE A 151 10.50 8.15 10.49
CA ILE A 151 9.40 7.49 11.20
C ILE A 151 8.32 7.14 10.18
N VAL A 152 7.91 5.87 10.11
CA VAL A 152 6.94 5.40 9.13
C VAL A 152 5.68 4.88 9.83
N PHE A 153 4.53 5.44 9.46
CA PHE A 153 3.24 4.86 9.80
C PHE A 153 2.96 3.68 8.86
N HIS A 154 2.68 2.53 9.42
CA HIS A 154 2.31 1.33 8.66
C HIS A 154 0.87 0.92 9.01
N VAL A 155 0.18 0.32 8.04
CA VAL A 155 -0.99 -0.50 8.35
C VAL A 155 -0.58 -1.65 9.27
N PRO A 156 -1.45 -2.18 10.14
CA PRO A 156 -1.05 -3.24 11.06
C PRO A 156 -0.48 -4.46 10.33
N ARG A 157 0.69 -4.92 10.76
CA ARG A 157 1.27 -6.21 10.36
C ARG A 157 0.35 -7.33 10.85
N GLY A 158 0.21 -8.38 10.04
CA GLY A 158 -0.39 -9.62 10.49
C GLY A 158 0.35 -10.85 10.01
N GLU A 159 -0.02 -11.97 10.59
CA GLU A 159 0.52 -13.28 10.24
C GLU A 159 -0.50 -14.03 9.40
N ILE A 160 -0.02 -14.74 8.38
CA ILE A 160 -0.84 -15.60 7.52
C ILE A 160 -0.15 -16.96 7.50
N PRO A 161 -0.52 -17.88 8.41
CA PRO A 161 0.09 -19.20 8.49
C PRO A 161 0.00 -19.94 7.15
N GLY A 162 1.11 -20.54 6.71
CA GLY A 162 1.19 -21.28 5.45
C GLY A 162 1.42 -20.42 4.20
N LEU A 163 1.24 -19.09 4.27
CA LEU A 163 1.40 -18.24 3.10
C LEU A 163 2.87 -18.13 2.67
N LYS A 164 3.80 -18.07 3.62
CA LYS A 164 5.24 -18.00 3.32
C LYS A 164 5.70 -19.24 2.55
N GLU A 165 5.32 -20.41 3.04
CA GLU A 165 5.63 -21.70 2.43
C GLU A 165 4.99 -21.81 1.04
N PHE A 166 3.73 -21.39 0.92
CA PHE A 166 3.04 -21.31 -0.37
C PHE A 166 3.81 -20.43 -1.35
N LEU A 167 4.14 -19.19 -0.97
CA LEU A 167 4.83 -18.20 -1.80
C LEU A 167 6.20 -18.69 -2.29
N TYR A 168 6.96 -19.40 -1.44
CA TYR A 168 8.21 -20.03 -1.86
C TYR A 168 8.05 -21.25 -2.77
N SER A 169 6.91 -21.96 -2.68
CA SER A 169 6.65 -23.15 -3.51
C SER A 169 6.14 -22.83 -4.93
N VAL A 170 5.76 -21.58 -5.19
CA VAL A 170 5.17 -21.15 -6.47
C VAL A 170 6.18 -21.33 -7.61
N LYS A 171 5.74 -21.98 -8.70
CA LYS A 171 6.50 -22.15 -9.95
C LYS A 171 5.64 -21.78 -11.16
N PRO A 172 6.19 -21.25 -12.26
CA PRO A 172 5.41 -20.85 -13.44
C PRO A 172 4.55 -21.97 -14.00
N VAL A 173 5.03 -23.21 -13.94
CA VAL A 173 4.29 -24.40 -14.40
C VAL A 173 2.96 -24.60 -13.65
N ASN A 174 2.90 -24.24 -12.35
CA ASN A 174 1.70 -24.39 -11.54
C ASN A 174 0.68 -23.26 -11.78
N PHE A 175 1.10 -22.19 -12.45
CA PHE A 175 0.33 -20.94 -12.62
C PHE A 175 0.44 -20.43 -14.06
N SER A 176 0.54 -21.33 -15.04
CA SER A 176 0.73 -21.00 -16.46
C SER A 176 -0.37 -20.09 -17.01
N ASP A 177 -1.57 -20.15 -16.42
CA ASP A 177 -2.72 -19.33 -16.81
C ASP A 177 -2.63 -17.88 -16.27
N LEU A 178 -1.74 -17.63 -15.31
CA LEU A 178 -1.49 -16.31 -14.74
C LEU A 178 -0.37 -15.62 -15.52
N GLY A 179 -0.71 -15.06 -16.69
CA GLY A 179 0.22 -14.27 -17.52
C GLY A 179 1.09 -13.27 -16.74
N PRO A 180 0.55 -12.50 -15.77
CA PRO A 180 1.36 -11.59 -14.94
C PRO A 180 2.42 -12.30 -14.07
N PHE A 181 2.14 -13.51 -13.60
CA PHE A 181 3.10 -14.26 -12.76
C PHE A 181 4.32 -14.70 -13.58
N LEU A 182 4.09 -15.15 -14.83
CA LEU A 182 5.18 -15.45 -15.76
C LEU A 182 6.08 -14.24 -15.99
N THR A 183 5.50 -13.05 -16.19
CA THR A 183 6.27 -11.81 -16.33
C THR A 183 7.09 -11.49 -15.08
N ILE A 184 6.51 -11.63 -13.89
CA ILE A 184 7.22 -11.38 -12.62
C ILE A 184 8.39 -12.34 -12.45
N TRP A 185 8.19 -13.63 -12.75
CA TRP A 185 9.25 -14.64 -12.68
C TRP A 185 10.42 -14.28 -13.61
N MET A 186 10.13 -13.94 -14.87
CA MET A 186 11.15 -13.56 -15.84
C MET A 186 11.90 -12.30 -15.40
N LEU A 187 11.21 -11.28 -14.87
CA LEU A 187 11.86 -10.07 -14.36
C LEU A 187 12.72 -10.35 -13.13
N ALA A 188 12.30 -11.26 -12.26
CA ALA A 188 13.03 -11.59 -11.03
C ALA A 188 14.29 -12.41 -11.31
N PHE A 189 14.23 -13.40 -12.21
CA PHE A 189 15.34 -14.32 -12.45
C PHE A 189 16.12 -14.06 -13.74
N GLN A 190 15.63 -13.14 -14.59
CA GLN A 190 16.23 -12.83 -15.91
C GLN A 190 16.41 -14.10 -16.76
N CYS A 191 15.44 -15.02 -16.68
CA CYS A 191 15.44 -16.30 -17.39
C CYS A 191 14.02 -16.71 -17.78
N SER A 192 13.90 -17.54 -18.82
CA SER A 192 12.63 -18.09 -19.29
C SER A 192 12.37 -19.50 -18.71
N PRO A 193 11.22 -19.75 -18.05
CA PRO A 193 10.89 -21.08 -17.55
C PRO A 193 10.46 -22.02 -18.69
N ALA A 194 10.78 -23.30 -18.58
CA ALA A 194 10.30 -24.30 -19.52
C ALA A 194 8.78 -24.52 -19.35
N LEU A 195 7.98 -23.98 -20.26
CA LEU A 195 6.53 -24.18 -20.32
C LEU A 195 6.18 -25.17 -21.42
N SER A 196 5.31 -26.14 -21.13
CA SER A 196 4.94 -27.23 -22.05
C SER A 196 4.22 -26.76 -23.32
N ASN A 197 3.62 -25.56 -23.32
CA ASN A 197 2.91 -24.97 -24.45
C ASN A 197 3.48 -23.59 -24.81
N GLY A 198 4.70 -23.58 -25.35
CA GLY A 198 5.15 -22.65 -26.39
C GLY A 198 4.82 -21.16 -26.24
N SER A 199 5.28 -20.50 -25.16
CA SER A 199 5.44 -19.04 -25.21
C SER A 199 6.76 -18.69 -25.90
N PHE A 200 6.82 -18.91 -27.21
CA PHE A 200 7.94 -18.61 -28.11
C PHE A 200 8.34 -17.12 -28.17
N LEU A 201 7.63 -16.23 -27.49
CA LEU A 201 7.82 -14.78 -27.63
C LEU A 201 9.08 -14.25 -26.91
N PHE A 202 9.70 -15.03 -26.01
CA PHE A 202 10.77 -14.53 -25.14
C PHE A 202 12.02 -15.40 -25.04
N GLU A 203 12.03 -16.57 -25.69
CA GLU A 203 13.25 -17.42 -25.75
C GLU A 203 14.42 -16.69 -26.43
N GLU A 204 14.14 -15.74 -27.33
CA GLU A 204 15.18 -14.91 -27.97
C GLU A 204 15.81 -13.86 -27.03
N PHE A 205 15.16 -13.52 -25.91
CA PHE A 205 15.61 -12.43 -25.03
C PHE A 205 16.20 -12.89 -23.70
N PHE A 206 15.87 -14.12 -23.25
CA PHE A 206 16.30 -14.63 -21.95
C PHE A 206 16.81 -16.08 -22.03
N PRO A 207 17.90 -16.41 -21.31
CA PRO A 207 18.35 -17.79 -21.18
C PRO A 207 17.31 -18.65 -20.45
N HIS A 208 17.36 -19.97 -20.62
CA HIS A 208 16.49 -20.89 -19.88
C HIS A 208 16.83 -20.89 -18.39
N CYS A 209 15.81 -20.95 -17.53
CA CYS A 209 15.99 -21.07 -16.09
C CYS A 209 16.57 -22.44 -15.72
N GLY A 210 17.47 -22.49 -14.74
CA GLY A 210 17.96 -23.73 -14.16
C GLY A 210 16.87 -24.45 -13.35
N GLU A 211 16.98 -25.77 -13.20
CA GLU A 211 16.02 -26.58 -12.44
C GLU A 211 15.92 -26.20 -10.95
N ASP A 212 16.98 -25.60 -10.40
CA ASP A 212 17.12 -25.10 -9.03
C ASP A 212 16.57 -23.66 -8.84
N THR A 213 15.94 -23.08 -9.87
CA THR A 213 15.37 -21.73 -9.80
C THR A 213 14.12 -21.74 -8.92
N THR A 214 14.10 -20.92 -7.87
CA THR A 214 13.03 -20.89 -6.87
C THR A 214 12.86 -19.48 -6.28
N MET A 215 11.62 -19.12 -5.95
CA MET A 215 11.28 -17.87 -5.25
C MET A 215 12.04 -17.68 -3.94
N ALA A 216 12.44 -18.78 -3.30
CA ALA A 216 13.23 -18.76 -2.06
C ALA A 216 14.65 -18.17 -2.23
N ARG A 217 15.15 -18.05 -3.47
CA ARG A 217 16.46 -17.42 -3.75
C ARG A 217 16.39 -15.91 -3.93
N ILE A 218 15.19 -15.35 -4.10
CA ILE A 218 15.02 -13.90 -4.22
C ILE A 218 15.34 -13.26 -2.87
N SER A 219 16.07 -12.15 -2.89
CA SER A 219 16.44 -11.47 -1.66
C SER A 219 15.19 -11.01 -0.90
N VAL A 220 15.23 -11.05 0.44
CA VAL A 220 14.13 -10.55 1.29
C VAL A 220 13.81 -9.07 1.01
N LYS A 221 14.76 -8.33 0.44
CA LYS A 221 14.58 -6.92 0.03
C LYS A 221 13.60 -6.77 -1.14
N GLU A 222 13.58 -7.74 -2.04
CA GLU A 222 12.74 -7.76 -3.24
C GLU A 222 11.48 -8.62 -3.04
N TYR A 223 11.57 -9.61 -2.15
CA TYR A 223 10.52 -10.57 -1.86
C TYR A 223 10.36 -10.79 -0.35
N ASP A 224 9.84 -9.77 0.34
CA ASP A 224 9.53 -9.83 1.77
C ASP A 224 8.28 -10.68 2.01
N VAL A 225 8.51 -11.91 2.49
CA VAL A 225 7.46 -12.86 2.87
C VAL A 225 7.35 -13.05 4.39
N ASP A 226 8.06 -12.23 5.16
CA ASP A 226 8.05 -12.25 6.62
C ASP A 226 7.17 -11.14 7.19
N ASN A 227 7.00 -10.02 6.48
CA ASN A 227 6.21 -8.87 6.92
C ASN A 227 4.98 -8.60 6.03
N PHE A 228 3.85 -9.21 6.37
CA PHE A 228 2.59 -8.95 5.66
C PHE A 228 1.83 -7.75 6.24
N PHE A 229 1.91 -6.62 5.53
CA PHE A 229 1.15 -5.40 5.85
C PHE A 229 -0.13 -5.30 5.00
N PHE A 230 0.01 -4.87 3.74
CA PHE A 230 -1.12 -4.79 2.80
C PHE A 230 -1.65 -6.18 2.42
N THR A 231 -0.77 -7.17 2.28
CA THR A 231 -1.14 -8.58 2.04
C THR A 231 -2.08 -9.10 3.13
N TYR A 232 -1.86 -8.72 4.39
CA TYR A 232 -2.77 -9.07 5.49
C TYR A 232 -4.11 -8.34 5.39
N GLY A 233 -4.11 -7.10 4.90
CA GLY A 233 -5.34 -6.39 4.52
C GLY A 233 -6.16 -7.15 3.47
N VAL A 234 -5.52 -7.69 2.43
CA VAL A 234 -6.16 -8.52 1.39
C VAL A 234 -6.69 -9.82 1.97
N TYR A 235 -5.89 -10.52 2.77
CA TYR A 235 -6.30 -11.73 3.48
C TYR A 235 -7.59 -11.50 4.30
N LYS A 236 -7.61 -10.45 5.13
CA LYS A 236 -8.80 -10.07 5.90
C LYS A 236 -10.00 -9.73 5.02
N ALA A 237 -9.78 -9.12 3.86
CA ALA A 237 -10.88 -8.74 2.97
C ALA A 237 -11.56 -9.97 2.37
N VAL A 238 -10.78 -10.94 1.90
CA VAL A 238 -11.28 -12.23 1.41
C VAL A 238 -12.02 -12.96 2.53
N TYR A 239 -11.44 -13.03 3.72
CA TYR A 239 -12.08 -13.67 4.87
C TYR A 239 -13.36 -12.96 5.31
N ALA A 240 -13.43 -11.63 5.25
CA ALA A 240 -14.65 -10.89 5.56
C ALA A 240 -15.80 -11.28 4.63
N VAL A 241 -15.53 -11.42 3.33
CA VAL A 241 -16.53 -11.89 2.35
C VAL A 241 -16.88 -13.36 2.59
N ALA A 242 -15.89 -14.22 2.84
CA ALA A 242 -16.12 -15.64 3.13
C ALA A 242 -17.00 -15.84 4.38
N HIS A 243 -16.73 -15.11 5.47
CA HIS A 243 -17.56 -15.12 6.66
C HIS A 243 -18.97 -14.56 6.41
N ALA A 244 -19.10 -13.51 5.59
CA ALA A 244 -20.41 -12.97 5.23
C ALA A 244 -21.25 -14.01 4.45
N LEU A 245 -20.64 -14.69 3.48
CA LEU A 245 -21.27 -15.78 2.72
C LEU A 245 -21.63 -16.95 3.64
N HIS A 246 -20.71 -17.38 4.51
CA HIS A 246 -20.96 -18.46 5.47
C HIS A 246 -22.15 -18.14 6.39
N ASN A 247 -22.20 -16.92 6.94
CA ASN A 247 -23.30 -16.49 7.80
C ASN A 247 -24.64 -16.45 7.05
N MET A 248 -24.64 -15.98 5.80
CA MET A 248 -25.82 -15.93 4.96
C MET A 248 -26.37 -17.33 4.66
N ILE A 249 -25.50 -18.26 4.23
CA ILE A 249 -25.86 -19.66 3.95
C ILE A 249 -26.39 -20.32 5.22
N SER A 250 -25.70 -20.15 6.35
CA SER A 250 -26.12 -20.72 7.62
C SER A 250 -27.49 -20.19 8.06
N SER A 251 -27.75 -18.89 7.95
CA SER A 251 -29.05 -18.32 8.30
C SER A 251 -30.22 -18.86 7.48
N ASN A 252 -30.00 -19.17 6.20
CA ASN A 252 -31.05 -19.73 5.34
C ASN A 252 -31.31 -21.22 5.59
N MET A 253 -30.31 -21.96 6.10
CA MET A 253 -30.52 -23.35 6.53
C MET A 253 -31.44 -23.43 7.77
N TYR A 254 -31.34 -22.47 8.70
CA TYR A 254 -32.21 -22.42 9.89
C TYR A 254 -33.66 -22.01 9.59
N THR A 255 -33.95 -21.40 8.43
CA THR A 255 -35.33 -21.05 8.01
C THR A 255 -36.03 -22.18 7.24
N GLY A 256 -35.44 -23.36 7.15
CA GLY A 256 -36.04 -24.54 6.51
C GLY A 256 -35.97 -24.54 4.98
N LEU A 257 -35.26 -23.58 4.37
CA LEU A 257 -34.95 -23.60 2.95
C LEU A 257 -33.82 -24.61 2.71
N SER A 258 -34.20 -25.82 2.28
CA SER A 258 -33.29 -26.84 1.74
C SER A 258 -32.58 -26.26 0.51
N LEU A 259 -31.44 -25.63 0.72
CA LEU A 259 -30.60 -25.09 -0.34
C LEU A 259 -29.72 -26.23 -0.87
N ASP A 260 -30.15 -26.84 -1.98
CA ASP A 260 -29.28 -27.70 -2.78
C ASP A 260 -28.03 -26.90 -3.21
N SER A 261 -26.87 -27.55 -3.25
CA SER A 261 -25.59 -26.98 -3.67
C SER A 261 -25.65 -26.25 -5.03
N GLU A 262 -26.53 -26.70 -5.92
CA GLU A 262 -26.80 -26.06 -7.22
C GLU A 262 -27.61 -24.74 -7.10
N SER A 263 -28.51 -24.66 -6.12
CA SER A 263 -29.28 -23.44 -5.81
C SER A 263 -28.43 -22.37 -5.13
N LEU A 264 -27.45 -22.78 -4.30
CA LEU A 264 -26.41 -21.91 -3.74
C LEU A 264 -25.52 -21.32 -4.83
N ARG A 265 -25.21 -22.07 -5.91
CA ARG A 265 -24.36 -21.57 -7.01
C ARG A 265 -25.06 -20.59 -7.95
N LYS A 266 -26.40 -20.61 -8.03
CA LYS A 266 -27.14 -19.86 -9.05
C LYS A 266 -27.65 -18.48 -8.61
N ASN A 267 -27.85 -18.21 -7.31
CA ASN A 267 -28.51 -16.97 -6.87
C ASN A 267 -27.98 -16.41 -5.53
N PHE A 268 -26.93 -15.59 -5.59
CA PHE A 268 -26.63 -14.64 -4.50
C PHE A 268 -26.65 -13.22 -5.04
N PRO A 269 -27.75 -12.48 -4.85
CA PRO A 269 -27.73 -11.09 -5.24
C PRO A 269 -26.72 -10.32 -4.37
N PRO A 270 -25.82 -9.51 -4.95
CA PRO A 270 -24.72 -8.86 -4.23
C PRO A 270 -25.16 -8.05 -3.00
N TRP A 271 -26.38 -7.50 -3.01
CA TRP A 271 -26.93 -6.74 -1.88
C TRP A 271 -27.17 -7.59 -0.61
N GLN A 272 -27.39 -8.90 -0.73
CA GLN A 272 -27.51 -9.78 0.44
C GLN A 272 -26.14 -9.96 1.11
N VAL A 273 -25.10 -10.21 0.31
CA VAL A 273 -23.72 -10.34 0.81
C VAL A 273 -23.30 -9.03 1.48
N ASP A 274 -23.59 -7.88 0.86
CA ASP A 274 -23.34 -6.54 1.42
C ASP A 274 -23.93 -6.38 2.83
N ARG A 275 -25.17 -6.81 3.04
CA ARG A 275 -25.82 -6.74 4.35
C ARG A 275 -25.07 -7.56 5.41
N HIS A 276 -24.61 -8.76 5.07
CA HIS A 276 -23.84 -9.61 5.98
C HIS A 276 -22.43 -9.06 6.24
N VAL A 277 -21.78 -8.47 5.24
CA VAL A 277 -20.51 -7.74 5.42
C VAL A 277 -20.72 -6.57 6.39
N LEU A 278 -21.76 -5.76 6.22
CA LEU A 278 -22.07 -4.65 7.12
C LEU A 278 -22.24 -5.10 8.58
N PHE A 279 -22.90 -6.25 8.82
CA PHE A 279 -23.05 -6.80 10.16
C PHE A 279 -21.71 -7.16 10.81
N LEU A 280 -20.78 -7.75 10.05
CA LEU A 280 -19.43 -8.05 10.53
C LEU A 280 -18.69 -6.78 10.95
N PHE A 281 -18.76 -5.72 10.13
CA PHE A 281 -18.11 -4.43 10.41
C PHE A 281 -18.75 -3.64 11.58
N LYS A 282 -20.04 -3.84 11.87
CA LYS A 282 -20.69 -3.23 13.03
C LYS A 282 -20.29 -3.92 14.34
N ARG A 283 -20.06 -5.24 14.33
CA ARG A 283 -19.66 -6.00 15.52
C ARG A 283 -18.24 -5.67 15.97
N THR A 284 -17.32 -5.40 15.05
CA THR A 284 -15.92 -5.05 15.34
C THR A 284 -15.72 -3.60 15.82
N ARG A 285 -16.77 -2.78 15.87
CA ARG A 285 -16.75 -1.40 16.39
C ARG A 285 -17.31 -1.25 17.82
N ARG A 286 -17.79 -2.34 18.43
CA ARG A 286 -18.14 -2.40 19.87
C ARG A 286 -16.97 -2.99 20.62
#